data_AF-A0AAD5P5S2-F1
#
_entry.id   AF-A0AAD5P5S2-F1
#
_cell.length_a   1.000
_cell.length_b   1.000
_cell.length_c   1.000
_cell.angle_alpha   90.00
_cell.angle_beta   90.00
_cell.angle_gamma   90.00
#
_symmetry.space_group_name_H-M   'P 1'
#
loop_
_entity.id
_entity.type
_entity.pdbx_description
1 polymer ?
#
loop_
_entity_poly.entity_id
_entity_poly.type
_entity_poly.pdbx_seq_one_letter_code
_entity_poly.pdbx_strand_id
1 'polypeptide(L)'
;MGNFTVSLRDDVKGMVSLYEASYYGFEGESIIEEAWKFTTEHLKNLESRDLESNLALEVKHALTLPLHWRTPRLEARWFIDVYERREVVNSILLEFAKLDFNIVQGFYQEELKQVSRWWKQNELGEKLEFARDRLVVAFLWTMGTAFEPRSGSWRIINTKINALITVVDDIYDVYGTVEELELFTDVVDRLVN
;
A
#
# COMPACT_ATOMS: atom_id res chain seq x y z
N MET A 1 -32.01 20.98 -4.92
CA MET A 1 -31.00 20.10 -4.30
C MET A 1 -30.72 20.64 -2.91
N GLY A 2 -30.65 19.76 -1.91
CA GLY A 2 -30.36 20.14 -0.53
C GLY A 2 -28.85 20.16 -0.29
N ASN A 3 -28.34 21.17 0.40
CA ASN A 3 -26.94 21.24 0.77
C ASN A 3 -26.69 20.46 2.07
N PHE A 4 -25.48 19.92 2.25
CA PHE A 4 -25.05 19.40 3.54
C PHE A 4 -25.18 20.48 4.62
N THR A 5 -25.78 20.12 5.75
CA THR A 5 -26.09 21.07 6.81
C THR A 5 -24.82 21.51 7.54
N VAL A 6 -24.70 22.81 7.78
CA VAL A 6 -23.56 23.43 8.48
C VAL A 6 -23.40 22.89 9.91
N SER A 7 -24.47 22.37 10.52
CA SER A 7 -24.42 21.71 11.84
C SER A 7 -23.58 20.43 11.87
N LEU A 8 -23.24 19.85 10.72
CA LEU A 8 -22.36 18.67 10.63
C LEU A 8 -20.89 19.02 10.88
N ARG A 9 -20.53 20.32 10.90
CA ARG A 9 -19.14 20.79 11.09
C ARG A 9 -18.53 20.40 12.43
N ASP A 10 -19.37 20.29 13.46
CA ASP A 10 -18.92 20.01 14.83
C ASP A 10 -18.72 18.50 15.08
N ASP A 11 -19.31 17.64 14.24
CA ASP A 11 -19.08 16.19 14.28
C ASP A 11 -17.92 15.79 13.37
N VAL A 12 -16.70 16.00 13.86
CA VAL A 12 -15.47 15.66 13.13
C VAL A 12 -15.39 14.16 12.82
N LYS A 13 -15.90 13.28 13.70
CA LYS A 13 -15.88 11.82 13.47
C LYS A 13 -16.83 11.43 12.34
N GLY A 14 -18.04 12.00 12.33
CA GLY A 14 -18.97 11.86 11.23
C GLY A 14 -18.40 12.41 9.91
N MET A 15 -17.69 13.54 9.98
CA MET A 15 -17.02 14.15 8.82
C MET A 15 -15.96 13.23 8.21
N VAL A 16 -15.08 12.64 9.03
CA VAL A 16 -14.07 11.67 8.57
C VAL A 16 -14.75 10.43 7.99
N SER A 17 -15.82 9.95 8.63
CA SER A 17 -16.54 8.77 8.15
C SER A 17 -17.19 9.02 6.78
N LEU A 18 -17.80 10.20 6.57
CA LEU A 18 -18.39 10.59 5.29
C LEU A 18 -17.32 10.83 4.23
N TYR A 19 -16.18 11.42 4.60
CA TYR A 19 -15.02 11.57 3.72
C TYR A 19 -14.54 10.21 3.21
N GLU A 20 -14.29 9.26 4.11
CA GLU A 20 -13.82 7.91 3.75
C GLU A 20 -14.85 7.16 2.89
N ALA A 21 -16.15 7.28 3.22
CA ALA A 21 -17.22 6.70 2.43
C ALA A 21 -17.30 7.29 1.01
N SER A 22 -16.97 8.57 0.85
CA SER A 22 -17.06 9.23 -0.46
C SER A 22 -16.10 8.67 -1.52
N TYR A 23 -15.02 7.99 -1.09
CA TYR A 23 -14.08 7.32 -1.99
C TYR A 23 -14.60 6.00 -2.58
N TYR A 24 -15.78 5.55 -2.18
CA TYR A 24 -16.50 4.42 -2.80
C TYR A 24 -17.48 4.86 -3.89
N GLY A 25 -17.58 6.17 -4.16
CA GLY A 25 -18.50 6.71 -5.15
C GLY A 25 -18.13 6.34 -6.59
N PHE A 26 -19.16 6.17 -7.43
CA PHE A 26 -19.02 5.97 -8.86
C PHE A 26 -19.39 7.23 -9.67
N GLU A 27 -19.00 7.24 -10.95
CA GLU A 27 -19.38 8.31 -11.87
C GLU A 27 -20.92 8.45 -11.94
N GLY A 28 -21.41 9.68 -11.82
CA GLY A 28 -22.84 9.99 -11.82
C GLY A 28 -23.48 10.08 -10.42
N GLU A 29 -22.76 9.72 -9.36
CA GLU A 29 -23.26 9.85 -7.98
C GLU A 29 -23.02 11.26 -7.41
N SER A 30 -23.81 12.23 -7.87
CA SER A 30 -23.61 13.66 -7.53
C SER A 30 -23.59 13.95 -6.03
N ILE A 31 -24.38 13.22 -5.24
CA ILE A 31 -24.42 13.37 -3.78
C ILE A 31 -23.10 12.96 -3.10
N ILE A 32 -22.40 11.97 -3.67
CA ILE A 32 -21.11 11.51 -3.16
C ILE A 32 -20.01 12.51 -3.52
N GLU A 33 -20.06 13.08 -4.72
CA GLU A 33 -19.15 14.17 -5.11
C GLU A 33 -19.34 15.41 -4.23
N GLU A 34 -20.58 15.80 -3.95
CA GLU A 34 -20.90 16.88 -3.01
C GLU A 34 -20.40 16.57 -1.59
N ALA A 35 -20.54 15.32 -1.13
CA ALA A 35 -20.05 14.87 0.17
C ALA A 35 -18.52 14.95 0.25
N TRP A 36 -17.82 14.51 -0.79
CA TRP A 36 -16.36 14.59 -0.87
C TRP A 36 -15.87 16.04 -0.83
N LYS A 37 -16.47 16.93 -1.63
CA LYS A 37 -16.12 18.37 -1.64
C LYS A 37 -16.35 19.00 -0.26
N PHE A 38 -17.53 18.77 0.31
CA PHE A 38 -17.90 19.29 1.62
C PHE A 38 -16.93 18.79 2.69
N THR A 39 -16.74 17.49 2.83
CA THR A 39 -15.88 16.92 3.88
C THR A 39 -14.41 17.33 3.73
N THR A 40 -13.87 17.34 2.51
CA THR A 40 -12.48 17.74 2.23
C THR A 40 -12.20 19.17 2.66
N GLU A 41 -13.09 20.11 2.35
CA GLU A 41 -12.93 21.52 2.75
C GLU A 41 -12.87 21.67 4.28
N HIS A 42 -13.78 21.01 4.99
CA HIS A 42 -13.87 21.12 6.44
C HIS A 42 -12.71 20.43 7.16
N LEU A 43 -12.31 19.23 6.70
CA LEU A 43 -11.21 18.48 7.29
C LEU A 43 -9.86 19.21 7.11
N LYS A 44 -9.60 19.82 5.93
CA LYS A 44 -8.38 20.63 5.72
C LYS A 44 -8.34 21.87 6.61
N ASN A 45 -9.48 22.53 6.82
CA ASN A 45 -9.58 23.64 7.75
C ASN A 45 -9.29 23.22 9.20
N LEU A 46 -9.64 21.99 9.59
CA LEU A 46 -9.33 21.44 10.90
C LEU A 46 -7.86 21.02 11.04
N GLU A 47 -7.25 20.46 10.00
CA GLU A 47 -5.83 20.08 9.98
C GLU A 47 -4.91 21.29 10.26
N SER A 48 -5.29 22.49 9.79
CA SER A 48 -4.53 23.73 10.02
C SER A 48 -4.56 24.24 11.48
N ARG A 49 -5.39 23.66 12.34
CA ARG A 49 -5.49 23.99 13.75
C ARG A 49 -4.73 22.92 14.51
N ASP A 50 -3.52 23.23 14.97
CA ASP A 50 -2.65 22.32 15.72
C ASP A 50 -3.42 21.65 16.89
N LEU A 51 -3.90 20.43 16.67
CA LEU A 51 -4.68 19.65 17.62
C LEU A 51 -3.88 18.40 17.96
N GLU A 52 -3.24 18.34 19.13
CA GLU A 52 -2.51 17.17 19.62
C GLU A 52 -3.46 16.06 20.13
N SER A 53 -4.41 15.63 19.31
CA SER A 53 -5.38 14.58 19.68
C SER A 53 -5.33 13.39 18.71
N ASN A 54 -5.70 12.19 19.18
CA ASN A 54 -5.86 11.01 18.31
C ASN A 54 -6.80 11.29 17.12
N LEU A 55 -7.80 12.14 17.31
CA LEU A 55 -8.74 12.53 16.27
C LEU A 55 -8.05 13.35 15.17
N ALA A 56 -7.14 14.25 15.51
CA ALA A 56 -6.37 15.02 14.53
C ALA A 56 -5.41 14.13 13.73
N LEU A 57 -4.81 13.11 14.38
CA LEU A 57 -4.01 12.09 13.68
C LEU A 57 -4.86 11.32 12.66
N GLU A 58 -6.09 10.92 13.03
CA GLU A 58 -7.03 10.25 12.12
C GLU A 58 -7.44 11.16 10.95
N VAL A 59 -7.72 12.45 11.19
CA VAL A 59 -8.03 13.43 10.14
C VAL A 59 -6.87 13.57 9.16
N LYS A 60 -5.64 13.78 9.67
CA LYS A 60 -4.44 13.92 8.82
C LYS A 60 -4.17 12.66 8.01
N HIS A 61 -4.34 11.49 8.62
CA HIS A 61 -4.15 10.20 7.96
C HIS A 61 -5.18 10.00 6.83
N ALA A 62 -6.46 10.32 7.07
CA ALA A 62 -7.53 10.33 6.06
C ALA A 62 -7.21 11.26 4.88
N LEU A 63 -6.78 12.50 5.17
CA LEU A 63 -6.42 13.49 4.14
C LEU A 63 -5.17 13.12 3.33
N THR A 64 -4.25 12.33 3.91
CA THR A 64 -3.03 11.87 3.23
C THR A 64 -3.36 10.84 2.15
N LEU A 65 -4.15 9.83 2.51
CA LEU A 65 -4.64 8.80 1.59
C LEU A 65 -5.90 8.21 2.20
N PRO A 66 -7.04 8.14 1.51
CA PRO A 66 -8.26 7.55 2.05
C PRO A 66 -8.08 6.06 2.33
N LEU A 67 -8.76 5.55 3.35
CA LEU A 67 -8.76 4.14 3.76
C LEU A 67 -9.01 3.20 2.59
N HIS A 68 -9.91 3.55 1.67
CA HIS A 68 -10.23 2.72 0.51
C HIS A 68 -9.03 2.44 -0.40
N TRP A 69 -8.03 3.33 -0.43
CA TRP A 69 -6.84 3.20 -1.27
C TRP A 69 -5.61 2.73 -0.49
N ARG A 70 -5.72 2.52 0.83
CA ARG A 70 -4.59 2.10 1.65
C ARG A 70 -4.37 0.60 1.58
N THR A 71 -3.10 0.21 1.59
CA THR A 71 -2.70 -1.18 1.75
C THR A 71 -3.11 -1.72 3.12
N PRO A 72 -3.92 -2.79 3.21
CA PRO A 72 -4.50 -3.26 4.47
C PRO A 72 -3.48 -3.55 5.57
N ARG A 73 -2.31 -4.12 5.23
CA ARG A 73 -1.27 -4.41 6.25
C ARG A 73 -0.53 -3.18 6.76
N LEU A 74 -0.32 -2.17 5.92
CA LEU A 74 0.27 -0.91 6.35
C LEU A 74 -0.72 -0.16 7.25
N GLU A 75 -2.00 -0.16 6.87
CA GLU A 75 -3.06 0.42 7.67
C GLU A 75 -3.21 -0.29 9.02
N ALA A 76 -3.21 -1.62 9.04
CA ALA A 76 -3.29 -2.39 10.28
C ALA A 76 -2.14 -2.05 11.24
N ARG A 77 -0.91 -1.90 10.73
CA ARG A 77 0.24 -1.52 11.55
C ARG A 77 0.04 -0.14 12.20
N TRP A 78 -0.38 0.84 11.40
CA TRP A 78 -0.64 2.20 11.89
C TRP A 78 -1.80 2.22 12.89
N PHE A 79 -2.91 1.53 12.57
CA PHE A 79 -4.12 1.56 13.37
C PHE A 79 -3.97 0.81 14.70
N ILE A 80 -3.14 -0.23 14.78
CA ILE A 80 -2.81 -0.87 16.08
C ILE A 80 -2.22 0.16 17.04
N ASP A 81 -1.31 1.02 16.58
CA ASP A 81 -0.66 2.03 17.42
C ASP A 81 -1.62 3.17 17.81
N VAL A 82 -2.52 3.55 16.91
CA VAL A 82 -3.56 4.55 17.20
C VAL A 82 -4.60 3.99 18.15
N TYR A 83 -5.05 2.75 17.95
CA TYR A 83 -6.04 2.09 18.78
C TYR A 83 -5.56 1.91 20.21
N GLU A 84 -4.27 1.58 20.41
CA GLU A 84 -3.64 1.48 21.74
C GLU A 84 -3.67 2.79 22.54
N ARG A 85 -3.70 3.94 21.86
CA ARG A 85 -3.71 5.28 22.50
C ARG A 85 -5.11 5.78 22.85
N ARG A 86 -6.17 5.04 22.50
CA ARG A 86 -7.55 5.46 22.78
C ARG A 86 -7.87 5.33 24.28
N GLU A 87 -8.81 6.14 24.76
CA GLU A 87 -9.25 6.08 26.17
C GLU A 87 -9.99 4.78 26.49
N VAL A 88 -10.76 4.26 25.52
CA VAL A 88 -11.52 3.02 25.64
C VAL A 88 -10.97 2.01 24.64
N VAL A 89 -10.30 0.98 25.17
CA VAL A 89 -9.64 -0.07 24.38
C VAL A 89 -10.17 -1.43 24.81
N ASN A 90 -10.60 -2.23 23.83
CA ASN A 90 -10.78 -3.66 24.04
C ASN A 90 -9.39 -4.34 24.05
N SER A 91 -8.92 -4.72 25.23
CA SER A 91 -7.59 -5.31 25.42
C SER A 91 -7.41 -6.63 24.68
N ILE A 92 -8.44 -7.48 24.65
CA ILE A 92 -8.42 -8.77 23.95
C ILE A 92 -8.23 -8.56 22.45
N LEU A 93 -8.94 -7.58 21.87
CA LEU A 93 -8.79 -7.25 20.46
C LEU A 93 -7.38 -6.70 20.14
N LEU A 94 -6.85 -5.81 20.98
CA LEU A 94 -5.52 -5.24 20.79
C LEU A 94 -4.42 -6.30 20.86
N GLU A 95 -4.49 -7.19 21.85
CA GLU A 95 -3.54 -8.29 22.01
C GLU A 95 -3.60 -9.25 20.82
N PHE A 96 -4.81 -9.63 20.40
CA PHE A 96 -5.01 -10.47 19.23
C PHE A 96 -4.44 -9.82 17.96
N ALA A 97 -4.70 -8.53 17.73
CA ALA A 97 -4.21 -7.81 16.55
C ALA A 97 -2.68 -7.75 16.51
N LYS A 98 -2.03 -7.49 17.66
CA LYS A 98 -0.55 -7.50 17.77
C LYS A 98 0.03 -8.89 17.52
N LEU A 99 -0.61 -9.93 18.06
CA LEU A 99 -0.17 -11.30 17.89
C LEU A 99 -0.31 -11.76 16.42
N ASP A 100 -1.46 -11.55 15.80
CA ASP A 100 -1.68 -11.85 14.38
C ASP A 100 -0.65 -11.13 13.51
N PHE A 101 -0.46 -9.83 13.72
CA PHE A 101 0.49 -9.04 12.93
C PHE A 101 1.90 -9.64 12.97
N ASN A 102 2.38 -10.02 14.16
CA ASN A 102 3.70 -10.60 14.35
C ASN A 102 3.82 -12.01 13.75
N ILE A 103 2.79 -12.85 13.90
CA ILE A 103 2.74 -14.18 13.27
C ILE A 103 2.85 -14.06 11.75
N VAL A 104 2.05 -13.16 11.17
CA VAL A 104 2.03 -12.94 9.72
C VAL A 104 3.34 -12.34 9.22
N GLN A 105 3.94 -11.42 9.97
CA GLN A 105 5.28 -10.92 9.68
C GLN A 105 6.34 -12.05 9.69
N GLY A 106 6.20 -13.05 10.57
CA GLY A 106 7.04 -14.24 10.58
C GLY A 106 6.98 -15.03 9.27
N PHE A 107 5.79 -15.23 8.70
CA PHE A 107 5.64 -15.85 7.37
C PHE A 107 6.34 -15.04 6.28
N TYR A 108 6.15 -13.71 6.27
CA TYR A 108 6.80 -12.84 5.29
C TYR A 108 8.33 -12.89 5.36
N GLN A 109 8.90 -12.93 6.56
CA GLN A 109 10.35 -13.03 6.74
C GLN A 109 10.89 -14.35 6.17
N GLU A 110 10.18 -15.46 6.34
CA GLU A 110 10.61 -16.74 5.78
C GLU A 110 10.51 -16.77 4.26
N GLU A 111 9.45 -16.19 3.70
CA GLU A 111 9.30 -16.02 2.24
C GLU A 111 10.41 -15.14 1.67
N LEU A 112 10.72 -14.00 2.32
CA LEU A 112 11.79 -13.11 1.91
C LEU A 112 13.15 -13.81 1.93
N LYS A 113 13.46 -14.61 2.96
CA LYS A 113 14.68 -15.44 2.99
C LYS A 113 14.74 -16.42 1.82
N GLN A 114 13.62 -17.00 1.40
CA GLN A 114 13.59 -17.90 0.24
C GLN A 114 13.90 -17.14 -1.06
N VAL A 115 13.29 -15.97 -1.25
CA VAL A 115 13.55 -15.14 -2.44
C VAL A 115 14.99 -14.62 -2.42
N SER A 116 15.51 -14.14 -1.28
CA SER A 116 16.90 -13.69 -1.16
C SER A 116 17.91 -14.79 -1.48
N ARG A 117 17.65 -16.03 -1.02
CA ARG A 117 18.48 -17.19 -1.40
C ARG A 117 18.45 -17.44 -2.90
N TRP A 118 17.28 -17.39 -3.52
CA TRP A 118 17.14 -17.54 -4.97
C TRP A 118 17.90 -16.45 -5.73
N TRP A 119 17.77 -15.18 -5.33
CA TRP A 119 18.47 -14.05 -5.96
C TRP A 119 19.98 -14.25 -5.93
N LYS A 120 20.52 -14.61 -4.75
CA LYS A 120 21.95 -14.89 -4.57
C LYS A 120 22.44 -16.12 -5.34
N GLN A 121 21.68 -17.22 -5.33
CA GLN A 121 22.07 -18.47 -6.00
C GLN A 121 22.16 -18.33 -7.52
N ASN A 122 21.42 -17.39 -8.10
CA ASN A 122 21.48 -17.09 -9.53
C ASN A 122 22.49 -15.97 -9.85
N GLU A 123 23.20 -15.47 -8.84
CA GLU A 123 24.19 -14.39 -8.96
C GLU A 123 23.63 -13.14 -9.64
N LEU A 124 22.32 -12.89 -9.54
CA LEU A 124 21.65 -11.85 -10.31
C LEU A 124 22.13 -10.44 -9.91
N GLY A 125 22.34 -10.20 -8.61
CA GLY A 125 22.91 -8.93 -8.13
C GLY A 125 24.41 -8.76 -8.39
N GLU A 126 25.15 -9.85 -8.67
CA GLU A 126 26.60 -9.82 -8.91
C GLU A 126 26.93 -9.76 -10.41
N LYS A 127 26.15 -10.46 -11.25
CA LYS A 127 26.34 -10.49 -12.71
C LYS A 127 25.67 -9.32 -13.41
N LEU A 128 24.64 -8.73 -12.82
CA LEU A 128 23.88 -7.63 -13.39
C LEU A 128 24.11 -6.36 -12.56
N GLU A 129 25.38 -5.98 -12.40
CA GLU A 129 25.77 -4.81 -11.58
C GLU A 129 25.14 -3.49 -12.08
N PHE A 130 24.74 -3.44 -13.35
CA PHE A 130 24.02 -2.30 -13.93
C PHE A 130 22.57 -2.19 -13.42
N ALA A 131 21.96 -3.31 -13.01
CA ALA A 131 20.57 -3.38 -12.61
C ALA A 131 20.41 -3.05 -11.13
N ARG A 132 19.33 -2.37 -10.78
CA ARG A 132 19.02 -1.95 -9.42
C ARG A 132 18.60 -3.18 -8.59
N ASP A 133 19.29 -3.44 -7.48
CA ASP A 133 18.82 -4.42 -6.51
C ASP A 133 17.63 -3.87 -5.70
N ARG A 134 16.43 -4.31 -6.06
CA ARG A 134 15.15 -3.91 -5.45
C ARG A 134 14.38 -5.09 -4.89
N LEU A 135 15.05 -6.19 -4.55
CA LEU A 135 14.36 -7.44 -4.15
C LEU A 135 13.39 -7.26 -2.98
N VAL A 136 13.79 -6.50 -1.96
CA VAL A 136 12.94 -6.21 -0.78
C VAL A 136 11.76 -5.32 -1.15
N VAL A 137 11.96 -4.35 -2.05
CA VAL A 137 10.88 -3.48 -2.55
C VAL A 137 9.90 -4.29 -3.39
N ALA A 138 10.39 -5.14 -4.28
CA ALA A 138 9.58 -6.07 -5.06
C ALA A 138 8.74 -6.99 -4.15
N PHE A 139 9.33 -7.47 -3.05
CA PHE A 139 8.61 -8.26 -2.06
C PHE A 139 7.51 -7.45 -1.36
N LEU A 140 7.82 -6.22 -0.94
CA LEU A 140 6.86 -5.31 -0.31
C LEU A 140 5.64 -5.05 -1.20
N TRP A 141 5.83 -4.92 -2.52
CA TRP A 141 4.74 -4.81 -3.50
C TRP A 141 3.82 -6.04 -3.50
N THR A 142 4.39 -7.25 -3.43
CA THR A 142 3.58 -8.48 -3.34
C THR A 142 2.85 -8.63 -2.02
N MET A 143 3.46 -8.17 -0.93
CA MET A 143 2.82 -8.14 0.38
C MET A 143 1.61 -7.20 0.39
N GLY A 144 1.70 -6.07 -0.33
CA GLY A 144 0.60 -5.11 -0.41
C GLY A 144 -0.60 -5.60 -1.21
N THR A 145 -0.38 -6.50 -2.17
CA THR A 145 -1.41 -7.05 -3.06
C THR A 145 -2.04 -8.34 -2.54
N ALA A 146 -1.25 -9.23 -1.91
CA ALA A 146 -1.73 -10.48 -1.34
C ALA A 146 -1.14 -10.68 0.05
N PHE A 147 -1.80 -10.13 1.07
CA PHE A 147 -1.27 -10.11 2.44
C PHE A 147 -1.63 -11.34 3.28
N GLU A 148 -2.55 -12.18 2.85
CA GLU A 148 -3.02 -13.32 3.63
C GLU A 148 -1.93 -14.40 3.73
N PRO A 149 -1.75 -15.06 4.89
CA PRO A 149 -0.70 -16.08 5.07
C PRO A 149 -0.72 -17.18 3.99
N ARG A 150 -1.92 -17.61 3.58
CA ARG A 150 -2.13 -18.64 2.54
C ARG A 150 -1.57 -18.30 1.16
N SER A 151 -1.28 -17.02 0.89
CA SER A 151 -0.81 -16.53 -0.42
C SER A 151 0.72 -16.55 -0.56
N GLY A 152 1.45 -17.25 0.32
CA GLY A 152 2.91 -17.21 0.35
C GLY A 152 3.60 -17.63 -0.94
N SER A 153 3.16 -18.73 -1.57
CA SER A 153 3.70 -19.16 -2.87
C SER A 153 3.50 -18.11 -3.96
N TRP A 154 2.36 -17.42 -3.95
CA TRP A 154 2.07 -16.34 -4.89
C TRP A 154 3.02 -15.16 -4.66
N ARG A 155 3.24 -14.74 -3.40
CA ARG A 155 4.19 -13.67 -3.07
C ARG A 155 5.61 -14.01 -3.51
N ILE A 156 6.08 -15.23 -3.23
CA ILE A 156 7.41 -15.70 -3.64
C ILE A 156 7.57 -15.61 -5.16
N ILE A 157 6.63 -16.17 -5.93
CA ILE A 157 6.71 -16.19 -7.40
C ILE A 157 6.65 -14.76 -7.96
N ASN A 158 5.69 -13.94 -7.51
CA ASN A 158 5.56 -12.57 -8.01
C ASN A 158 6.74 -11.69 -7.61
N THR A 159 7.38 -11.94 -6.47
CA THR A 159 8.59 -11.19 -6.11
C THR A 159 9.72 -11.47 -7.10
N LYS A 160 9.88 -12.73 -7.52
CA LYS A 160 10.86 -13.10 -8.54
C LYS A 160 10.54 -12.46 -9.89
N ILE A 161 9.27 -12.49 -10.29
CA ILE A 161 8.80 -11.83 -11.52
C ILE A 161 9.09 -10.33 -11.46
N ASN A 162 8.69 -9.64 -10.40
CA ASN A 162 8.92 -8.20 -10.22
C ASN A 162 10.41 -7.84 -10.23
N ALA A 163 11.26 -8.66 -9.61
CA ALA A 163 12.71 -8.48 -9.64
C ALA A 163 13.27 -8.62 -11.08
N LEU A 164 12.82 -9.63 -11.83
CA LEU A 164 13.23 -9.80 -13.23
C LEU A 164 12.68 -8.69 -14.13
N ILE A 165 11.46 -8.21 -13.91
CA ILE A 165 10.90 -7.04 -14.61
C ILE A 165 11.80 -5.83 -14.37
N THR A 166 12.25 -5.60 -13.12
CA THR A 166 13.16 -4.48 -12.80
C THR A 166 14.49 -4.59 -13.54
N VAL A 167 15.03 -5.81 -13.66
CA VAL A 167 16.25 -6.07 -14.45
C VAL A 167 16.02 -5.77 -15.93
N VAL A 168 14.91 -6.26 -16.50
CA VAL A 168 14.58 -6.02 -17.91
C VAL A 168 14.35 -4.53 -18.17
N ASP A 169 13.64 -3.83 -17.28
CA ASP A 169 13.48 -2.37 -17.32
C ASP A 169 14.85 -1.66 -17.40
N ASP A 170 15.80 -2.03 -16.54
CA ASP A 170 17.15 -1.47 -16.55
C ASP A 170 17.94 -1.82 -17.82
N ILE A 171 17.69 -2.99 -18.42
CA ILE A 171 18.26 -3.35 -19.73
C ILE A 171 17.76 -2.39 -20.80
N TYR A 172 16.47 -2.09 -20.86
CA TYR A 172 15.91 -1.26 -21.93
C TYR A 172 16.15 0.25 -21.74
N ASP A 173 16.07 0.74 -20.52
CA ASP A 173 16.07 2.19 -20.26
C ASP A 173 17.46 2.76 -19.98
N VAL A 174 18.42 1.92 -19.54
CA VAL A 174 19.73 2.37 -19.06
C VAL A 174 20.89 1.70 -19.78
N TYR A 175 20.84 0.37 -19.95
CA TYR A 175 22.04 -0.40 -20.30
C TYR A 175 22.18 -0.71 -21.79
N GLY A 176 21.13 -1.24 -22.43
CA GLY A 176 21.18 -1.81 -23.77
C GLY A 176 21.23 -0.76 -24.87
N THR A 177 22.00 -1.04 -25.91
CA THR A 177 21.92 -0.31 -27.18
C THR A 177 20.70 -0.74 -28.00
N VAL A 178 20.23 0.10 -28.93
CA VAL A 178 19.04 -0.22 -29.74
C VAL A 178 19.21 -1.56 -30.46
N GLU A 179 20.39 -1.82 -31.03
CA GLU A 179 20.70 -3.05 -31.75
C GLU A 179 20.66 -4.28 -30.82
N GLU A 180 21.14 -4.16 -29.58
CA GLU A 180 21.07 -5.24 -28.58
C GLU A 180 19.63 -5.48 -28.11
N LEU A 181 18.84 -4.42 -27.95
CA LEU A 181 17.44 -4.50 -27.53
C LEU A 181 16.54 -5.12 -28.61
N GLU A 182 16.78 -4.81 -29.88
CA GLU A 182 16.10 -5.46 -31.01
C GLU A 182 16.35 -6.97 -31.00
N LEU A 183 17.62 -7.39 -30.81
CA LEU A 183 17.99 -8.80 -30.70
C LEU A 183 17.38 -9.47 -29.47
N PHE A 184 17.41 -8.81 -28.32
CA PHE A 184 16.83 -9.33 -27.08
C PHE A 184 15.31 -9.51 -27.23
N THR A 185 14.61 -8.54 -27.81
CA THR A 185 13.16 -8.60 -28.07
C THR A 185 12.82 -9.75 -29.01
N ASP A 186 13.52 -9.87 -30.14
CA ASP A 186 13.30 -10.93 -31.14
C ASP A 186 13.50 -12.35 -30.57
N VAL A 187 14.49 -12.52 -29.69
CA VAL A 187 14.71 -13.81 -29.00
C VAL A 187 13.54 -14.14 -28.07
N VAL A 188 13.05 -13.18 -27.29
CA VAL A 188 11.91 -13.39 -26.38
C VAL A 188 10.63 -13.69 -27.17
N ASP A 189 10.36 -12.95 -28.25
CA ASP A 189 9.16 -13.14 -29.07
C ASP A 189 9.10 -14.52 -29.72
N ARG A 190 10.24 -15.06 -30.18
CA ARG A 190 10.31 -16.42 -30.75
C ARG A 190 10.19 -17.54 -29.73
N LEU A 191 10.39 -17.25 -28.44
CA LEU A 191 10.21 -18.23 -27.36
C LEU A 191 8.75 -18.29 -26.88
N VAL A 192 8.01 -17.19 -27.05
CA VAL A 192 6.61 -17.07 -26.63
C VAL A 192 5.62 -17.52 -27.73
N ASN A 193 6.02 -17.37 -29.00
CA ASN A 193 5.24 -17.79 -30.18
C ASN A 193 5.65 -19.18 -30.68
#